data_AF-A0A519FXQ5-F1
#
_entry.id   AF-A0A519FXQ5-F1
#
_cell.length_a   1.000
_cell.length_b   1.000
_cell.length_c   1.000
_cell.angle_alpha   90.00
_cell.angle_beta   90.00
_cell.angle_gamma   90.00
#
_symmetry.space_group_name_H-M   'P 1'
#
loop_
_entity.id
_entity.type
_entity.pdbx_description
1 polymer ?
#
loop_
_entity_poly.entity_id
_entity_poly.type
_entity_poly.pdbx_seq_one_letter_code
_entity_poly.pdbx_strand_id
1 'polypeptide(L)' 'PYMYGLALAGELGVTEVVANVIAELDLTMALSGAADLASITRESVVANPSA' A
#
# COMPACT_ATOMS: atom_id res chain seq x y z
N PRO A 1 3.05 11.17 2.71
CA PRO A 1 1.65 11.12 2.20
C PRO A 1 0.63 11.65 3.21
N TYR A 2 0.51 11.08 4.41
CA TYR A 2 -0.51 11.46 5.40
C TYR A 2 -0.39 12.92 5.89
N MET A 3 0.84 13.46 6.04
CA MET A 3 1.04 14.88 6.42
C MET A 3 0.44 15.85 5.40
N TYR A 4 0.37 15.49 4.12
CA TYR A 4 -0.30 16.31 3.10
C TYR A 4 -1.82 16.22 3.24
N GLY A 5 -2.37 15.03 3.48
CA GLY A 5 -3.80 14.86 3.81
C GLY A 5 -4.19 15.65 5.06
N LEU A 6 -3.35 15.63 6.09
CA LEU A 6 -3.52 16.42 7.31
C LEU A 6 -3.54 17.92 7.02
N ALA A 7 -2.61 18.41 6.18
CA ALA A 7 -2.54 19.81 5.82
C ALA A 7 -3.73 20.28 4.95
N LEU A 8 -4.28 19.40 4.10
CA LEU A 8 -5.36 19.72 3.18
C LEU A 8 -6.75 19.63 3.81
N ALA A 9 -7.00 18.60 4.61
CA ALA A 9 -8.33 18.28 5.14
C ALA A 9 -8.31 17.70 6.57
N GLY A 10 -7.22 17.90 7.32
CA GLY A 10 -7.12 17.43 8.70
C GLY A 10 -7.20 15.91 8.82
N GLU A 11 -7.91 15.43 9.84
CA GLU A 11 -8.14 14.00 10.09
C GLU A 11 -8.79 13.29 8.89
N LEU A 12 -9.74 13.96 8.22
CA LEU A 12 -10.42 13.38 7.07
C LEU A 12 -9.44 13.08 5.93
N GLY A 13 -8.54 14.03 5.64
CA GLY A 13 -7.52 13.83 4.61
C GLY A 13 -6.51 12.75 4.98
N VAL A 14 -6.19 12.57 6.27
CA VAL A 14 -5.37 11.42 6.72
C VAL A 14 -6.11 10.11 6.51
N THR A 15 -7.39 10.05 6.87
CA THR A 15 -8.24 8.87 6.72
C THR A 15 -8.33 8.43 5.26
N GLU A 16 -8.56 9.37 4.34
CA GLU A 16 -8.60 9.09 2.90
C GLU A 16 -7.27 8.54 2.38
N VAL A 17 -6.14 9.16 2.78
CA VAL A 17 -4.81 8.69 2.35
C VAL A 17 -4.54 7.26 2.86
N VAL A 18 -4.90 6.96 4.11
CA VAL A 18 -4.72 5.61 4.67
C VAL A 18 -5.61 4.59 3.95
N ALA A 19 -6.88 4.94 3.69
CA ALA A 19 -7.80 4.08 2.95
C ALA A 19 -7.27 3.76 1.54
N ASN A 20 -6.72 4.77 0.84
CA ASN A 20 -6.12 4.57 -0.48
C ASN A 20 -4.90 3.65 -0.43
N VAL A 21 -4.01 3.81 0.55
CA VAL A 21 -2.85 2.91 0.72
C VAL A 21 -3.28 1.47 0.98
N ILE A 22 -4.33 1.26 1.79
CA ILE A 22 -4.87 -0.08 2.03
C ILE A 22 -5.47 -0.66 0.75
N ALA A 23 -6.22 0.12 -0.02
CA ALA A 23 -6.83 -0.32 -1.27
C ALA A 23 -5.77 -0.67 -2.34
N GLU A 24 -4.71 0.12 -2.45
CA GLU A 24 -3.59 -0.17 -3.36
C GLU A 24 -2.81 -1.43 -2.96
N LEU A 25 -2.62 -1.65 -1.66
CA LEU A 25 -2.02 -2.87 -1.14
C LEU A 25 -2.88 -4.09 -1.48
N ASP A 26 -4.19 -4.04 -1.21
CA ASP A 26 -5.14 -5.12 -1.51
C ASP A 26 -5.15 -5.46 -3.01
N LEU A 27 -5.22 -4.44 -3.88
CA LEU A 27 -5.14 -4.62 -5.33
C LEU A 27 -3.82 -5.28 -5.75
N THR A 28 -2.70 -4.84 -5.19
CA THR A 28 -1.38 -5.39 -5.52
C THR A 28 -1.26 -6.85 -5.04
N MET A 29 -1.77 -7.15 -3.86
CA MET A 29 -1.82 -8.51 -3.31
C MET A 29 -2.64 -9.43 -4.21
N ALA A 30 -3.84 -9.01 -4.62
CA ALA A 30 -4.69 -9.77 -5.52
C ALA A 30 -4.01 -10.05 -6.87
N LEU A 31 -3.35 -9.04 -7.47
CA LEU A 31 -2.60 -9.19 -8.71
C LEU A 31 -1.37 -10.09 -8.58
N SER A 32 -0.78 -10.15 -7.38
CA SER A 32 0.40 -10.96 -7.08
C SER A 32 0.06 -12.36 -6.54
N GLY A 33 -1.22 -12.69 -6.41
CA GLY A 33 -1.69 -13.98 -5.88
C GLY A 33 -1.53 -14.15 -4.37
N ALA A 34 -1.39 -13.06 -3.61
CA ALA A 34 -1.29 -13.07 -2.16
C ALA A 34 -2.69 -12.90 -1.53
N ALA A 35 -3.23 -13.95 -0.90
CA ALA A 35 -4.59 -13.93 -0.32
C ALA A 35 -4.64 -13.25 1.06
N ASP A 36 -3.50 -13.14 1.74
CA ASP A 36 -3.37 -12.52 3.05
C ASP A 36 -1.95 -11.96 3.28
N LEU A 37 -1.76 -11.21 4.36
CA LEU A 37 -0.45 -10.63 4.66
C LEU A 37 0.65 -11.67 4.93
N ALA A 38 0.30 -12.87 5.42
CA ALA A 38 1.27 -13.93 5.70
C ALA A 38 1.78 -14.59 4.41
N SER A 39 1.00 -14.52 3.32
CA SER A 39 1.41 -14.99 2.00
C SER A 39 2.41 -14.08 1.29
N ILE A 40 2.65 -12.87 1.81
CA ILE A 40 3.71 -11.98 1.31
C ILE A 40 5.06 -12.46 1.86
N THR A 41 5.86 -13.03 0.98
CA THR A 41 7.13 -13.68 1.33
C THR A 41 8.28 -13.08 0.51
N ARG A 42 9.51 -13.56 0.72
CA ARG A 42 10.67 -13.07 -0.03
C ARG A 42 10.59 -13.46 -1.51
N GLU A 43 9.88 -14.54 -1.80
CA GLU A 43 9.59 -15.07 -3.13
C GLU A 43 8.62 -14.16 -3.91
N SER A 44 7.87 -13.30 -3.22
CA SER A 44 6.96 -12.32 -3.83
C SER A 44 7.68 -11.13 -4.48
N VAL A 45 8.99 -10.97 -4.27
CA VAL A 45 9.78 -9.85 -4.78
C VAL A 45 11.04 -10.34 -5.48
N VAL A 46 11.49 -9.59 -6.48
CA VAL A 46 12.79 -9.78 -7.12
C VAL A 46 13.63 -8.52 -6.93
N ALA A 47 14.94 -8.70 -6.75
CA ALA A 47 15.85 -7.56 -6.70
C ALA A 47 15.79 -6.81 -8.04
N ASN A 48 15.77 -5.48 -7.99
CA ASN A 48 15.83 -4.67 -9.19
C ASN A 48 17.19 -4.89 -9.88
N PRO A 49 17.23 -5.46 -11.10
CA PRO A 49 18.48 -5.77 -11.79
C PRO A 49 19.22 -4.53 -12.31
N SER A 50 18.59 -3.36 -12.28
CA SER A 50 19.17 -2.07 -12.70
C SER A 50 19.56 -1.17 -11.54
N ALA A 51 19.36 -1.62 -10.29
CA ALA A 51 19.79 -0.89 -9.09
C ALA A 51 21.30 -1.03 -8.85
#